data_AF-A0A094AF62-F1
#
_entry.id   AF-A0A094AF62-F1
#
_cell.length_a   1.000
_cell.length_b   1.000
_cell.length_c   1.000
_cell.angle_alpha   90.00
_cell.angle_beta   90.00
_cell.angle_gamma   90.00
#
_symmetry.space_group_name_H-M   'P 1'
#
loop_
_entity.id
_entity.type
_entity.pdbx_description
1 polymer ?
#
loop_
_entity_poly.entity_id
_entity_poly.type
_entity_poly.pdbx_seq_one_letter_code
_entity_poly.pdbx_strand_id
1 'polypeptide(L)'
;MPQPTQAQSSNQEDRLLLAIQALKEHQFKSIRAAALSYDVPQATLSNRLNGMTSRCDSTPNLQKLTLYEESALVRYILDLDSCGFPPRPQDVQEMADHLLSERGESSIGKNWTTTFIKRYTKIKAKFSRKYNYKRAKCEDPKIIKGWFSLVRNTVAKYRILEQDIYNFDEAGFAMGVIATAKPGNREWVSIIQGVNSYGWALLPFIIFKVQNHLSAWYEDSGLPDDWVITLIESDNWTSKTPQTIRELDFQIEHIKNRVIQHQNSSPSSINDALSRLAKGAQVMMHSAILLKAEVKALQAANEQKKRRERKRKRYIMQGGSLSVQEGEDILQSAEVDAQVRSEVASESSWQVGSKGRQKRCGLCGIIGYNSCIYMRHEDSITIE
;
A
#
# COMPACT_ATOMS: atom_id res chain seq x y z
N MET A 1 47.21 -65.49 -26.29
CA MET A 1 47.10 -64.20 -25.58
C MET A 1 46.03 -64.34 -24.52
N PRO A 2 46.30 -63.99 -23.25
CA PRO A 2 45.31 -64.14 -22.20
C PRO A 2 44.18 -63.13 -22.42
N GLN A 3 42.93 -63.60 -22.35
CA GLN A 3 41.78 -62.70 -22.35
C GLN A 3 41.80 -61.88 -21.05
N PRO A 4 41.62 -60.54 -21.09
CA PRO A 4 41.48 -59.76 -19.88
C PRO A 4 40.18 -60.18 -19.19
N THR A 5 40.31 -60.87 -18.07
CA THR A 5 39.21 -61.18 -17.16
C THR A 5 38.87 -59.89 -16.42
N GLN A 6 38.08 -59.00 -17.04
CA GLN A 6 37.57 -57.81 -16.36
C GLN A 6 36.07 -57.97 -16.10
N ALA A 7 35.72 -57.70 -14.84
CA ALA A 7 34.40 -57.81 -14.26
C ALA A 7 33.33 -57.21 -15.18
N GLN A 8 32.22 -57.92 -15.33
CA GLN A 8 31.03 -57.45 -16.03
C GLN A 8 30.49 -56.19 -15.33
N SER A 9 31.01 -55.01 -15.68
CA SER A 9 30.34 -53.77 -15.35
C SER A 9 28.99 -53.77 -16.07
N SER A 10 27.89 -53.71 -15.32
CA SER A 10 26.53 -53.75 -15.88
C SER A 10 26.25 -52.58 -16.83
N ASN A 11 27.06 -51.52 -16.75
CA ASN A 11 26.93 -50.32 -17.56
C ASN A 11 27.69 -50.46 -18.89
N GLN A 12 26.97 -50.23 -20.00
CA GLN A 12 27.52 -50.28 -21.35
C GLN A 12 28.55 -49.16 -21.62
N GLU A 13 28.40 -47.99 -20.98
CA GLU A 13 29.36 -46.88 -21.16
C GLU A 13 30.70 -47.15 -20.49
N ASP A 14 30.73 -47.78 -19.32
CA ASP A 14 31.99 -48.12 -18.64
C ASP A 14 32.81 -49.11 -19.49
N ARG A 15 32.14 -50.08 -20.14
CA ARG A 15 32.77 -51.00 -21.09
C ARG A 15 33.28 -50.30 -22.34
N LEU A 16 32.57 -49.27 -22.83
CA LEU A 16 33.01 -48.45 -23.95
C LEU A 16 34.28 -47.64 -23.58
N LEU A 17 34.34 -47.06 -22.39
CA LEU A 17 35.51 -46.33 -21.91
C LEU A 17 36.74 -47.23 -21.76
N LEU A 18 36.57 -48.43 -21.19
CA LEU A 18 37.63 -49.44 -21.10
C LEU A 18 38.12 -49.89 -22.48
N ALA A 19 37.20 -50.12 -23.42
CA ALA A 19 37.55 -50.47 -24.80
C ALA A 19 38.31 -49.36 -25.53
N ILE A 20 37.95 -48.09 -25.30
CA ILE A 20 38.67 -46.92 -25.85
C ILE A 20 40.08 -46.84 -25.26
N GLN A 21 40.23 -47.06 -23.95
CA GLN A 21 41.53 -47.06 -23.29
C GLN A 21 42.44 -48.18 -23.82
N ALA A 22 41.91 -49.40 -23.96
CA ALA A 22 42.68 -50.53 -24.51
C ALA A 22 43.10 -50.35 -25.98
N LEU A 23 42.28 -49.63 -26.78
CA LEU A 23 42.65 -49.23 -28.14
C LEU A 23 43.76 -48.17 -28.15
N LYS A 24 43.74 -47.21 -27.23
CA LYS A 24 44.79 -46.19 -27.07
C LYS A 24 46.11 -46.80 -26.58
N GLU A 25 46.04 -47.81 -25.72
CA GLU A 25 47.20 -48.58 -25.24
C GLU A 25 47.70 -49.62 -26.28
N HIS A 26 47.16 -49.61 -27.50
CA HIS A 26 47.52 -50.51 -28.60
C HIS A 26 47.36 -52.01 -28.29
N GLN A 27 46.52 -52.38 -27.32
CA GLN A 27 46.26 -53.78 -26.97
C GLN A 27 45.49 -54.53 -28.07
N PHE A 28 44.74 -53.79 -28.90
CA PHE A 28 43.98 -54.33 -30.03
C PHE A 28 44.36 -53.62 -31.34
N LYS A 29 44.56 -54.42 -32.40
CA LYS A 29 44.91 -53.90 -33.74
C LYS A 29 43.71 -53.35 -34.52
N SER A 30 42.47 -53.63 -34.08
CA SER A 30 41.26 -53.16 -34.75
C SER A 30 40.16 -52.84 -33.76
N ILE A 31 39.33 -51.85 -34.12
CA ILE A 31 38.13 -51.47 -33.36
C ILE A 31 37.18 -52.67 -33.22
N ARG A 32 37.10 -53.52 -34.26
CA ARG A 32 36.26 -54.72 -34.26
C ARG A 32 36.71 -55.76 -33.23
N ALA A 33 38.03 -55.94 -33.05
CA ALA A 33 38.58 -56.86 -32.07
C ALA A 33 38.31 -56.37 -30.63
N ALA A 34 38.49 -55.07 -30.38
CA ALA A 34 38.17 -54.46 -29.09
C ALA A 34 36.66 -54.50 -28.78
N ALA A 35 35.80 -54.25 -29.78
CA ALA A 35 34.36 -54.32 -29.61
C ALA A 35 33.88 -55.73 -29.20
N LEU A 36 34.50 -56.77 -29.79
CA LEU A 36 34.22 -58.17 -29.47
C LEU A 36 34.72 -58.57 -28.08
N SER A 37 35.91 -58.11 -27.67
CA SER A 37 36.47 -58.46 -26.36
C SER A 37 35.73 -57.82 -25.18
N TYR A 38 35.22 -56.60 -25.37
CA TYR A 38 34.50 -55.86 -24.34
C TYR A 38 32.98 -55.97 -24.44
N ASP A 39 32.46 -56.76 -25.39
CA ASP A 39 31.03 -56.98 -25.63
C ASP A 39 30.25 -55.65 -25.82
N VAL A 40 30.75 -54.81 -26.73
CA VAL A 40 30.14 -53.51 -27.07
C VAL A 40 29.86 -53.40 -28.57
N PRO A 41 28.78 -52.73 -29.00
CA PRO A 41 28.52 -52.52 -30.41
C PRO A 41 29.65 -51.71 -31.08
N GLN A 42 30.21 -52.25 -32.16
CA GLN A 42 31.32 -51.62 -32.90
C GLN A 42 30.99 -50.19 -33.35
N ALA A 43 29.76 -49.94 -33.82
CA ALA A 43 29.31 -48.62 -34.26
C ALA A 43 29.36 -47.60 -33.12
N THR A 44 28.91 -47.97 -31.92
CA THR A 44 28.94 -47.12 -30.74
C THR A 44 30.37 -46.83 -30.29
N LEU A 45 31.24 -47.85 -30.30
CA LEU A 45 32.67 -47.69 -29.98
C LEU A 45 33.36 -46.72 -30.96
N SER A 46 33.09 -46.86 -32.26
CA SER A 46 33.59 -45.94 -33.30
C SER A 46 33.10 -44.51 -33.07
N ASN A 47 31.81 -44.33 -32.78
CA ASN A 47 31.23 -43.01 -32.52
C ASN A 47 31.87 -42.32 -31.31
N ARG A 48 32.10 -43.07 -30.22
CA ARG A 48 32.79 -42.55 -29.01
C ARG A 48 34.25 -42.19 -29.30
N LEU A 49 34.95 -42.98 -30.10
CA LEU A 49 36.33 -42.72 -30.50
C LEU A 49 36.46 -41.47 -31.39
N ASN A 50 35.41 -41.17 -32.17
CA ASN A 50 35.26 -39.95 -32.95
C ASN A 50 34.71 -38.75 -32.14
N GLY A 51 34.60 -38.87 -30.81
CA GLY A 51 34.25 -37.75 -29.93
C GLY A 51 32.75 -37.55 -29.68
N MET A 52 31.86 -38.42 -30.16
CA MET A 52 30.44 -38.36 -29.76
C MET A 52 30.28 -38.83 -28.32
N THR A 53 29.77 -37.94 -27.46
CA THR A 53 29.45 -38.25 -26.06
C THR A 53 28.21 -39.13 -25.92
N SER A 54 28.02 -39.72 -24.74
CA SER A 54 26.81 -40.49 -24.45
C SER A 54 25.57 -39.62 -24.51
N ARG A 55 24.40 -40.22 -24.79
CA ARG A 55 23.14 -39.46 -24.78
C ARG A 55 22.84 -38.90 -23.38
N CYS A 56 23.27 -39.59 -22.33
CA CYS A 56 23.13 -39.15 -20.94
C CYS A 56 24.02 -37.94 -20.63
N ASP A 57 25.20 -37.86 -21.25
CA ASP A 57 26.17 -36.77 -21.05
C ASP A 57 26.05 -35.66 -22.11
N SER A 58 25.21 -35.88 -23.13
CA SER A 58 24.93 -34.89 -24.17
C SER A 58 24.01 -33.80 -23.61
N THR A 59 24.43 -32.55 -23.71
CA THR A 59 23.55 -31.41 -23.46
C THR A 59 22.34 -31.47 -24.40
N PRO A 60 21.09 -31.44 -23.89
CA PRO A 60 19.92 -31.44 -24.74
C PRO A 60 19.97 -30.28 -25.73
N ASN A 61 19.70 -30.54 -27.02
CA ASN A 61 19.73 -29.57 -28.13
C ASN A 61 18.81 -28.33 -27.97
N LEU A 62 18.16 -28.15 -26.82
CA LEU A 62 17.12 -27.16 -26.54
C LEU A 62 17.50 -26.14 -25.46
N GLN A 63 18.76 -26.11 -24.99
CA GLN A 63 19.25 -25.10 -24.04
C GLN A 63 20.28 -24.19 -24.72
N LYS A 64 19.88 -22.95 -25.01
CA LYS A 64 20.78 -21.90 -25.52
C LYS A 64 21.75 -21.36 -24.45
N LEU A 65 21.31 -21.35 -23.19
CA LEU A 65 22.15 -20.92 -22.06
C LEU A 65 22.72 -22.15 -21.35
N THR A 66 23.93 -22.00 -20.84
CA THR A 66 24.58 -23.01 -20.00
C THR A 66 23.89 -23.12 -18.64
N LEU A 67 24.04 -24.26 -17.97
CA LEU A 67 23.48 -24.46 -16.63
C LEU A 67 23.94 -23.40 -15.62
N TYR A 68 25.18 -22.91 -15.75
CA TYR A 68 25.73 -21.87 -14.88
C TYR A 68 25.07 -20.51 -15.10
N GLU A 69 24.83 -20.13 -16.36
CA GLU A 69 24.14 -18.88 -16.70
C GLU A 69 22.69 -18.91 -16.27
N GLU A 70 21.98 -20.02 -16.53
CA GLU A 70 20.61 -20.16 -16.07
C GLU A 70 20.55 -20.09 -14.53
N SER A 71 21.52 -20.70 -13.83
CA SER A 71 21.61 -20.61 -12.37
C SER A 71 21.88 -19.19 -11.87
N ALA A 72 22.76 -18.44 -12.54
CA ALA A 72 23.05 -17.04 -12.24
C ALA A 72 21.81 -16.16 -12.46
N LEU A 73 21.10 -16.38 -13.57
CA LEU A 73 19.87 -15.67 -13.89
C LEU A 73 18.76 -15.95 -12.87
N VAL A 74 18.57 -17.22 -12.47
CA VAL A 74 17.62 -17.57 -11.40
C VAL A 74 17.98 -16.87 -10.09
N ARG A 75 19.27 -16.85 -9.72
CA ARG A 75 19.70 -16.17 -8.50
C ARG A 75 19.42 -14.67 -8.54
N TYR A 76 19.73 -14.03 -9.67
CA TYR A 76 19.46 -12.62 -9.87
C TYR A 76 17.96 -12.28 -9.80
N ILE A 77 17.09 -13.12 -10.36
CA ILE A 77 15.62 -12.97 -10.25
C ILE A 77 15.17 -13.02 -8.79
N LEU A 78 15.72 -13.94 -7.99
CA LEU A 78 15.39 -14.06 -6.57
C LEU A 78 15.87 -12.86 -5.76
N ASP A 79 17.07 -12.34 -6.07
CA ASP A 79 17.60 -11.14 -5.41
C ASP A 79 16.73 -9.91 -5.72
N LEU A 80 16.28 -9.76 -6.98
CA LEU A 80 15.34 -8.71 -7.38
C LEU A 80 13.98 -8.81 -6.68
N ASP A 81 13.45 -10.03 -6.51
CA ASP A 81 12.21 -10.27 -5.76
C ASP A 81 12.37 -9.90 -4.27
N SER A 82 13.52 -10.22 -3.66
CA SER A 82 13.81 -9.87 -2.26
C SER A 82 13.87 -8.36 -2.02
N CYS A 83 14.28 -7.60 -3.04
CA CYS A 83 14.27 -6.13 -3.02
C CYS A 83 12.88 -5.53 -3.30
N GLY A 84 11.87 -6.35 -3.62
CA GLY A 84 10.52 -5.90 -3.96
C GLY A 84 10.34 -5.46 -5.42
N PHE A 85 11.28 -5.80 -6.30
CA PHE A 85 11.26 -5.45 -7.73
C PHE A 85 11.32 -6.70 -8.61
N PRO A 86 10.32 -7.59 -8.55
CA PRO A 86 10.33 -8.80 -9.38
C PRO A 86 10.33 -8.44 -10.87
N PRO A 87 11.25 -9.01 -11.68
CA PRO A 87 11.37 -8.68 -13.10
C PRO A 87 10.18 -9.23 -13.90
N ARG A 88 9.81 -8.53 -14.97
CA ARG A 88 8.79 -9.03 -15.91
C ARG A 88 9.41 -10.09 -16.82
N PRO A 89 8.60 -10.97 -17.43
CA PRO A 89 9.10 -11.97 -18.39
C PRO A 89 9.92 -11.37 -19.55
N GLN A 90 9.58 -10.17 -19.99
CA GLN A 90 10.34 -9.46 -21.02
C GLN A 90 11.71 -9.02 -20.50
N ASP A 91 11.78 -8.47 -19.29
CA ASP A 91 13.05 -8.08 -18.67
C ASP A 91 13.97 -9.32 -18.48
N VAL A 92 13.41 -10.48 -18.14
CA VAL A 92 14.16 -11.75 -18.07
C VAL A 92 14.68 -12.20 -19.44
N GLN A 93 13.91 -11.97 -20.50
CA GLN A 93 14.36 -12.26 -21.86
C GLN A 93 15.53 -11.34 -22.26
N GLU A 94 15.43 -10.04 -21.95
CA GLU A 94 16.48 -9.07 -22.24
C GLU A 94 17.79 -9.38 -21.46
N MET A 95 17.69 -9.78 -20.19
CA MET A 95 18.84 -10.24 -19.41
C MET A 95 19.52 -11.45 -20.06
N ALA A 96 18.72 -12.39 -20.56
CA ALA A 96 19.21 -13.62 -21.15
C ALA A 96 19.79 -13.37 -22.57
N ASP A 97 19.19 -12.46 -23.35
CA ASP A 97 19.73 -11.99 -24.63
C ASP A 97 21.06 -11.24 -24.45
N HIS A 98 21.23 -10.47 -23.37
CA HIS A 98 22.49 -9.82 -23.05
C HIS A 98 23.61 -10.85 -22.76
N LEU A 99 23.31 -11.93 -22.04
CA LEU A 99 24.30 -12.99 -21.81
C LEU A 99 24.74 -13.66 -23.12
N LEU A 100 23.81 -13.83 -24.07
CA LEU A 100 24.13 -14.39 -25.39
C LEU A 100 24.87 -13.40 -26.30
N SER A 101 24.56 -12.10 -26.24
CA SER A 101 25.25 -11.09 -27.05
C SER A 101 26.73 -10.99 -26.70
N GLU A 102 27.08 -11.13 -25.42
CA GLU A 102 28.48 -11.19 -24.97
C GLU A 102 29.23 -12.42 -25.53
N ARG A 103 28.51 -13.49 -25.89
CA ARG A 103 29.07 -14.68 -26.55
C ARG A 103 29.08 -14.60 -28.07
N GLY A 104 28.51 -13.56 -28.65
CA GLY A 104 28.30 -13.46 -30.10
C GLY A 104 27.23 -14.42 -30.63
N GLU A 105 26.32 -14.88 -29.77
CA GLU A 105 25.21 -15.77 -30.15
C GLU A 105 23.94 -15.00 -30.53
N SER A 106 23.04 -15.67 -31.26
CA SER A 106 21.75 -15.11 -31.66
C SER A 106 20.77 -15.04 -30.49
N SER A 107 19.83 -14.10 -30.56
CA SER A 107 18.78 -13.90 -29.56
C SER A 107 17.92 -15.14 -29.32
N ILE A 108 17.30 -15.16 -28.15
CA ILE A 108 16.50 -16.25 -27.64
C ILE A 108 15.16 -16.34 -28.38
N GLY A 109 14.62 -17.56 -28.50
CA GLY A 109 13.30 -17.78 -29.09
C GLY A 109 12.15 -17.25 -28.21
N LYS A 110 11.06 -16.81 -28.84
CA LYS A 110 9.85 -16.22 -28.20
C LYS A 110 9.28 -17.03 -27.01
N ASN A 111 9.39 -18.35 -27.03
CA ASN A 111 8.83 -19.24 -26.01
C ASN A 111 9.85 -19.67 -24.94
N TRP A 112 11.07 -19.16 -24.98
CA TRP A 112 12.12 -19.59 -24.05
C TRP A 112 11.79 -19.18 -22.62
N THR A 113 11.38 -17.94 -22.36
CA THR A 113 11.11 -17.46 -21.00
C THR A 113 10.00 -18.26 -20.32
N THR A 114 8.94 -18.62 -21.05
CA THR A 114 7.86 -19.44 -20.51
C THR A 114 8.32 -20.87 -20.22
N THR A 115 9.21 -21.42 -21.06
CA THR A 115 9.81 -22.75 -20.85
C THR A 115 10.80 -22.72 -19.68
N PHE A 116 11.63 -21.69 -19.58
CA PHE A 116 12.58 -21.45 -18.50
C PHE A 116 11.85 -21.41 -17.14
N ILE A 117 10.79 -20.61 -17.01
CA ILE A 117 9.99 -20.54 -15.78
C ILE A 117 9.34 -21.89 -15.44
N LYS A 118 8.89 -22.66 -16.44
CA LYS A 118 8.32 -24.00 -16.22
C LYS A 118 9.34 -25.02 -15.73
N ARG A 119 10.60 -24.93 -16.19
CA ARG A 119 11.68 -25.86 -15.81
C ARG A 119 12.14 -25.63 -14.36
N TYR A 120 12.21 -24.39 -13.91
CA TYR A 120 12.70 -24.05 -12.57
C TYR A 120 11.56 -23.94 -11.57
N THR A 121 11.34 -24.97 -10.75
CA THR A 121 10.28 -25.03 -9.73
C THR A 121 10.37 -23.95 -8.65
N LYS A 122 11.55 -23.33 -8.48
CA LYS A 122 11.81 -22.25 -7.52
C LYS A 122 11.18 -20.91 -7.93
N ILE A 123 10.94 -20.69 -9.22
CA ILE A 123 10.38 -19.43 -9.74
C ILE A 123 8.99 -19.67 -10.33
N LYS A 124 8.07 -18.74 -10.09
CA LYS A 124 6.70 -18.80 -10.66
C LYS A 124 6.27 -17.41 -11.09
N ALA A 125 5.77 -17.30 -12.32
CA ALA A 125 5.13 -16.08 -12.78
C ALA A 125 3.79 -15.88 -12.05
N LYS A 126 3.59 -14.70 -11.45
CA LYS A 126 2.33 -14.29 -10.81
C LYS A 126 1.95 -12.90 -11.29
N PHE A 127 0.65 -12.65 -11.44
CA PHE A 127 0.14 -11.31 -11.68
C PHE A 127 0.25 -10.49 -10.39
N SER A 128 0.88 -9.32 -10.48
CA SER A 128 0.89 -8.35 -9.38
C SER A 128 -0.52 -7.81 -9.14
N ARG A 129 -0.92 -7.72 -7.88
CA ARG A 129 -2.17 -7.05 -7.49
C ARG A 129 -1.91 -5.56 -7.42
N LYS A 130 -2.80 -4.77 -8.00
CA LYS A 130 -2.73 -3.30 -7.91
C LYS A 130 -2.79 -2.89 -6.45
N TYR A 131 -1.69 -2.38 -5.92
CA TYR A 131 -1.65 -1.87 -4.56
C TYR A 131 -2.40 -0.53 -4.50
N ASN A 132 -3.29 -0.36 -3.53
CA ASN A 132 -4.06 0.87 -3.42
C ASN A 132 -3.14 2.00 -2.94
N TYR A 133 -2.86 2.97 -3.81
CA TYR A 133 -1.98 4.10 -3.53
C TYR A 133 -2.37 4.89 -2.29
N LYS A 134 -3.68 5.04 -2.02
CA LYS A 134 -4.14 5.72 -0.81
C LYS A 134 -3.75 4.93 0.45
N ARG A 135 -3.79 3.59 0.37
CA ARG A 135 -3.35 2.70 1.45
C ARG A 135 -1.85 2.85 1.71
N ALA A 136 -1.03 2.85 0.65
CA ALA A 136 0.41 3.06 0.75
C ALA A 136 0.78 4.37 1.44
N LYS A 137 0.02 5.45 1.19
CA LYS A 137 0.23 6.75 1.85
C LYS A 137 -0.11 6.75 3.34
N CYS A 138 -1.05 5.90 3.76
CA CYS A 138 -1.51 5.81 5.15
C CYS A 138 -0.71 4.81 5.97
N GLU A 139 0.17 4.03 5.35
CA GLU A 139 0.99 3.01 6.01
C GLU A 139 2.36 3.58 6.40
N ASP A 140 2.40 4.34 7.50
CA ASP A 140 3.67 4.66 8.16
C ASP A 140 4.09 3.45 9.02
N PRO A 141 5.22 2.78 8.71
CA PRO A 141 5.67 1.62 9.46
C PRO A 141 5.87 1.89 10.95
N LYS A 142 6.21 3.12 11.35
CA LYS A 142 6.38 3.48 12.77
C LYS A 142 5.04 3.51 13.50
N ILE A 143 4.03 4.11 12.89
CA ILE A 143 2.68 4.21 13.45
C ILE A 143 2.06 2.82 13.54
N ILE A 144 2.16 2.04 12.47
CA ILE A 144 1.62 0.67 12.42
C ILE A 144 2.28 -0.23 13.47
N LYS A 145 3.62 -0.22 13.55
CA LYS A 145 4.35 -1.01 14.57
C LYS A 145 3.97 -0.59 15.99
N GLY A 146 3.84 0.72 16.23
CA GLY A 146 3.40 1.25 17.52
C GLY A 146 2.01 0.75 17.91
N TRP A 147 1.06 0.83 16.98
CA TRP A 147 -0.31 0.35 17.20
C TRP A 147 -0.34 -1.16 17.49
N PHE A 148 0.33 -2.00 16.69
CA PHE A 148 0.37 -3.45 16.94
C PHE A 148 1.04 -3.80 18.27
N SER A 149 2.07 -3.05 18.67
CA SER A 149 2.72 -3.24 19.97
C SER A 149 1.75 -2.93 21.12
N LEU A 150 0.98 -1.84 21.01
CA LEU A 150 -0.06 -1.48 21.99
C LEU A 150 -1.14 -2.56 22.08
N VAL A 151 -1.62 -3.06 20.95
CA VAL A 151 -2.64 -4.13 20.90
C VAL A 151 -2.12 -5.38 21.59
N ARG A 152 -0.90 -5.84 21.25
CA ARG A 152 -0.28 -7.02 21.90
C ARG A 152 -0.13 -6.83 23.41
N ASN A 153 0.34 -5.65 23.84
CA ASN A 153 0.48 -5.34 25.27
C ASN A 153 -0.88 -5.34 26.00
N THR A 154 -1.92 -4.85 25.34
CA THR A 154 -3.29 -4.80 25.89
C THR A 154 -3.88 -6.20 26.01
N VAL A 155 -3.75 -7.03 24.97
CA VAL A 155 -4.14 -8.44 24.96
C VAL A 155 -3.45 -9.19 26.09
N ALA A 156 -2.13 -9.01 26.25
CA ALA A 156 -1.37 -9.63 27.33
C ALA A 156 -1.79 -9.13 28.72
N LYS A 157 -2.00 -7.81 28.89
CA LYS A 157 -2.39 -7.19 30.17
C LYS A 157 -3.74 -7.70 30.68
N TYR A 158 -4.73 -7.78 29.81
CA TYR A 158 -6.09 -8.20 30.16
C TYR A 158 -6.34 -9.70 29.95
N ARG A 159 -5.30 -10.46 29.54
CA ARG A 159 -5.38 -11.90 29.25
C ARG A 159 -6.54 -12.24 28.30
N ILE A 160 -6.71 -11.42 27.26
CA ILE A 160 -7.73 -11.67 26.23
C ILE A 160 -7.30 -12.93 25.48
N LEU A 161 -8.14 -13.95 25.48
CA LEU A 161 -7.86 -15.20 24.78
C LEU A 161 -8.02 -14.98 23.27
N GLU A 162 -7.25 -15.71 22.46
CA GLU A 162 -7.33 -15.57 21.00
C GLU A 162 -8.74 -15.87 20.47
N GLN A 163 -9.47 -16.79 21.12
CA GLN A 163 -10.84 -17.15 20.79
C GLN A 163 -11.86 -16.02 20.97
N ASP A 164 -11.54 -15.01 21.79
CA ASP A 164 -12.39 -13.85 22.08
C ASP A 164 -12.06 -12.66 21.15
N ILE A 165 -11.12 -12.84 20.21
CA ILE A 165 -10.76 -11.82 19.22
C ILE A 165 -11.56 -12.08 17.95
N TYR A 166 -12.51 -11.20 17.67
CA TYR A 166 -13.36 -11.26 16.49
C TYR A 166 -12.97 -10.15 15.50
N ASN A 167 -12.83 -10.53 14.24
CA ASN A 167 -12.79 -9.57 13.14
C ASN A 167 -14.21 -9.37 12.62
N PHE A 168 -14.64 -8.12 12.50
CA PHE A 168 -15.94 -7.74 11.95
C PHE A 168 -15.74 -6.97 10.66
N ASP A 169 -16.51 -7.31 9.62
CA ASP A 169 -16.52 -6.57 8.36
C ASP A 169 -17.94 -6.49 7.78
N GLU A 170 -18.16 -5.48 6.94
CA GLU A 170 -19.41 -5.28 6.20
C GLU A 170 -19.19 -5.58 4.72
N ALA A 171 -19.98 -6.51 4.18
CA ALA A 171 -20.01 -6.83 2.77
C ALA A 171 -21.33 -6.38 2.15
N GLY A 172 -21.25 -5.53 1.12
CA GLY A 172 -22.40 -5.13 0.31
C GLY A 172 -22.61 -6.08 -0.87
N PHE A 173 -23.83 -6.61 -1.01
CA PHE A 173 -24.28 -7.39 -2.16
C PHE A 173 -25.28 -6.58 -2.96
N ALA A 174 -25.01 -6.40 -4.25
CA ALA A 174 -25.96 -5.76 -5.16
C ALA A 174 -26.99 -6.80 -5.62
N MET A 175 -28.26 -6.54 -5.33
CA MET A 175 -29.36 -7.38 -5.80
C MET A 175 -29.44 -7.33 -7.33
N GLY A 176 -29.70 -8.48 -7.95
CA GLY A 176 -29.87 -8.61 -9.40
C GLY A 176 -28.57 -8.75 -10.22
N VAL A 177 -27.39 -8.80 -9.60
CA VAL A 177 -26.13 -9.02 -10.32
C VAL A 177 -25.78 -10.52 -10.38
N ILE A 178 -26.02 -11.15 -11.53
CA ILE A 178 -25.49 -12.48 -11.86
C ILE A 178 -24.36 -12.28 -12.88
N ALA A 179 -23.11 -12.40 -12.44
CA ALA A 179 -21.91 -12.22 -13.26
C ALA A 179 -21.83 -10.85 -13.97
N THR A 180 -21.76 -10.82 -15.30
CA THR A 180 -21.53 -9.59 -16.11
C THR A 180 -22.83 -8.91 -16.57
N ALA A 181 -23.98 -9.55 -16.41
CA ALA A 181 -25.27 -9.00 -16.81
C ALA A 181 -25.85 -8.11 -15.69
N LYS A 182 -26.41 -6.96 -16.08
CA LYS A 182 -26.98 -5.96 -15.17
C LYS A 182 -28.45 -5.67 -15.53
N PRO A 183 -29.40 -6.54 -15.17
CA PRO A 183 -30.82 -6.19 -15.18
C PRO A 183 -31.09 -5.10 -14.11
N GLY A 184 -32.11 -4.28 -14.33
CA GLY A 184 -32.34 -3.03 -13.61
C GLY A 184 -32.76 -3.13 -12.14
N ASN A 185 -32.70 -1.95 -11.50
CA ASN A 185 -32.83 -1.55 -10.08
C ASN A 185 -31.81 -2.16 -9.09
N ARG A 186 -31.01 -1.28 -8.46
CA ARG A 186 -29.76 -1.61 -7.74
C ARG A 186 -29.91 -1.38 -6.24
N GLU A 187 -30.69 -2.21 -5.58
CA GLU A 187 -30.73 -2.19 -4.12
C GLU A 187 -29.57 -3.02 -3.58
N TRP A 188 -28.90 -2.47 -2.57
CA TRP A 188 -27.78 -3.11 -1.90
C TRP A 188 -28.29 -3.75 -0.61
N VAL A 189 -27.87 -4.97 -0.37
CA VAL A 189 -28.01 -5.66 0.91
C VAL A 189 -26.65 -5.62 1.59
N SER A 190 -26.60 -5.09 2.80
CA SER A 190 -25.37 -5.12 3.60
C SER A 190 -25.43 -6.32 4.53
N ILE A 191 -24.35 -7.09 4.58
CA ILE A 191 -24.19 -8.20 5.51
C ILE A 191 -23.02 -7.86 6.41
N ILE A 192 -23.26 -7.82 7.72
CA ILE A 192 -22.20 -7.71 8.72
C ILE A 192 -21.91 -9.13 9.21
N GLN A 193 -20.64 -9.52 9.13
CA GLN A 193 -20.20 -10.83 9.61
C GLN A 193 -18.98 -10.68 10.51
N GLY A 194 -19.01 -11.39 11.64
CA GLY A 194 -17.90 -11.50 12.57
C GLY A 194 -17.33 -12.92 12.55
N VAL A 195 -16.00 -13.07 12.51
CA VAL A 195 -15.34 -14.38 12.61
C VAL A 195 -14.20 -14.27 13.62
N ASN A 196 -14.09 -15.23 14.53
CA ASN A 196 -12.96 -15.28 15.45
C ASN A 196 -11.72 -15.94 14.84
N SER A 197 -10.60 -15.86 15.56
CA SER A 197 -9.33 -16.45 15.15
C SER A 197 -9.35 -17.98 14.97
N TYR A 198 -10.28 -18.68 15.63
CA TYR A 198 -10.47 -20.14 15.55
C TYR A 198 -11.42 -20.57 14.42
N GLY A 199 -11.98 -19.62 13.66
CA GLY A 199 -12.89 -19.90 12.55
C GLY A 199 -14.36 -20.03 12.94
N TRP A 200 -14.74 -19.69 14.17
CA TRP A 200 -16.14 -19.57 14.56
C TRP A 200 -16.71 -18.27 13.99
N ALA A 201 -17.73 -18.40 13.15
CA ALA A 201 -18.48 -17.26 12.64
C ALA A 201 -19.64 -16.94 13.59
N LEU A 202 -19.80 -15.66 13.92
CA LEU A 202 -21.03 -15.14 14.49
C LEU A 202 -22.12 -15.16 13.42
N LEU A 203 -23.36 -15.23 13.89
CA LEU A 203 -24.54 -15.18 13.02
C LEU A 203 -24.50 -13.90 12.17
N PRO A 204 -24.69 -14.02 10.85
CA PRO A 204 -24.64 -12.86 9.97
C PRO A 204 -25.81 -11.93 10.27
N PHE A 205 -25.53 -10.64 10.26
CA PHE A 205 -26.54 -9.61 10.43
C PHE A 205 -26.83 -8.99 9.06
N ILE A 206 -28.03 -9.25 8.53
CA ILE A 206 -28.41 -8.85 7.18
C ILE A 206 -29.28 -7.60 7.25
N ILE A 207 -28.90 -6.58 6.48
CA ILE A 207 -29.57 -5.28 6.43
C ILE A 207 -30.10 -5.05 5.01
N PHE A 208 -31.42 -5.07 4.87
CA PHE A 208 -32.11 -4.72 3.64
C PHE A 208 -32.48 -3.25 3.63
N LYS A 209 -32.15 -2.57 2.53
CA LYS A 209 -32.59 -1.20 2.27
C LYS A 209 -33.82 -1.20 1.37
N VAL A 210 -34.96 -1.60 1.91
CA VAL A 210 -36.22 -1.75 1.15
C VAL A 210 -37.38 -1.21 1.96
N GLN A 211 -38.31 -0.49 1.32
CA GLN A 211 -39.52 0.06 1.95
C GLN A 211 -40.63 -0.99 2.10
N ASN A 212 -40.79 -1.89 1.13
CA ASN A 212 -41.72 -3.01 1.17
C ASN A 212 -41.00 -4.28 0.72
N HIS A 213 -40.93 -5.26 1.62
CA HIS A 213 -40.34 -6.58 1.35
C HIS A 213 -41.39 -7.68 1.54
N LEU A 214 -41.23 -8.81 0.84
CA LEU A 214 -42.10 -9.98 0.94
C LEU A 214 -41.46 -11.00 1.89
N SER A 215 -42.11 -11.33 3.01
CA SER A 215 -41.56 -12.26 4.02
C SER A 215 -41.19 -13.63 3.46
N ALA A 216 -41.90 -14.06 2.41
CA ALA A 216 -41.64 -15.28 1.64
C ALA A 216 -40.21 -15.36 1.05
N TRP A 217 -39.49 -14.24 0.90
CA TRP A 217 -38.10 -14.26 0.40
C TRP A 217 -37.12 -14.95 1.35
N TYR A 218 -37.43 -15.04 2.64
CA TYR A 218 -36.58 -15.68 3.65
C TYR A 218 -37.27 -16.89 4.27
N GLU A 219 -38.59 -16.81 4.50
CA GLU A 219 -39.39 -17.89 5.10
C GLU A 219 -39.40 -19.18 4.25
N ASP A 220 -39.45 -19.08 2.90
CA ASP A 220 -39.46 -20.25 2.00
C ASP A 220 -38.08 -20.60 1.40
N SER A 221 -37.03 -19.87 1.80
CA SER A 221 -35.72 -19.90 1.14
C SER A 221 -34.73 -20.92 1.73
N GLY A 222 -35.08 -21.56 2.85
CA GLY A 222 -34.20 -22.47 3.59
C GLY A 222 -33.08 -21.75 4.35
N LEU A 223 -33.22 -20.44 4.60
CA LEU A 223 -32.31 -19.69 5.47
C LEU A 223 -32.53 -20.11 6.93
N PRO A 224 -31.45 -20.24 7.74
CA PRO A 224 -31.59 -20.55 9.15
C PRO A 224 -32.40 -19.49 9.92
N ASP A 225 -33.33 -19.92 10.77
CA ASP A 225 -34.22 -19.06 11.56
C ASP A 225 -33.47 -18.16 12.56
N ASP A 226 -32.21 -18.48 12.87
CA ASP A 226 -31.37 -17.75 13.81
C ASP A 226 -30.66 -16.52 13.18
N TRP A 227 -30.82 -16.30 11.88
CA TRP A 227 -30.23 -15.15 11.20
C TRP A 227 -31.03 -13.88 11.46
N VAL A 228 -30.33 -12.81 11.85
CA VAL A 228 -30.98 -11.52 12.13
C VAL A 228 -31.09 -10.72 10.84
N ILE A 229 -32.32 -10.59 10.35
CA ILE A 229 -32.65 -9.78 9.17
C ILE A 229 -33.33 -8.50 9.66
N THR A 230 -32.77 -7.35 9.29
CA THR A 230 -33.33 -6.03 9.62
C THR A 230 -33.60 -5.20 8.38
N LEU A 231 -34.62 -4.37 8.49
CA LEU A 231 -35.11 -3.50 7.43
C LEU A 231 -34.91 -2.05 7.83
N ILE A 232 -34.46 -1.26 6.88
CA ILE A 232 -34.38 0.19 7.04
C ILE A 232 -35.38 0.80 6.06
N GLU A 233 -36.53 1.24 6.58
CA GLU A 233 -37.49 2.05 5.81
C GLU A 233 -36.84 3.37 5.39
N SER A 234 -36.95 3.71 4.11
CA SER A 234 -36.21 4.81 3.50
C SER A 234 -36.79 6.20 3.74
N ASP A 235 -37.89 6.37 4.47
CA ASP A 235 -38.55 7.68 4.59
C ASP A 235 -38.70 8.14 6.05
N ASN A 236 -37.59 8.61 6.61
CA ASN A 236 -37.43 9.82 7.47
C ASN A 236 -36.30 9.74 8.49
N TRP A 237 -35.61 8.60 8.61
CA TRP A 237 -34.40 8.53 9.42
C TRP A 237 -33.48 7.43 8.89
N THR A 238 -32.26 7.79 8.50
CA THR A 238 -31.21 6.81 8.19
C THR A 238 -30.15 6.90 9.28
N SER A 239 -29.74 5.76 9.84
CA SER A 239 -28.64 5.64 10.81
C SER A 239 -27.30 5.90 10.12
N LYS A 240 -27.11 7.13 9.65
CA LYS A 240 -25.83 7.58 9.12
C LYS A 240 -25.01 8.08 10.28
N THR A 241 -23.72 7.76 10.30
CA THR A 241 -22.76 8.35 11.22
C THR A 241 -22.87 9.88 11.11
N PRO A 242 -23.29 10.58 12.17
CA PRO A 242 -23.49 12.02 12.10
C PRO A 242 -22.16 12.68 11.77
N GLN A 243 -22.15 13.54 10.75
CA GLN A 243 -20.94 14.24 10.31
C GLN A 243 -20.81 15.61 10.98
N THR A 244 -21.91 16.10 11.55
CA THR A 244 -21.95 17.35 12.29
C THR A 244 -22.64 17.16 13.63
N ILE A 245 -22.31 18.04 14.59
CA ILE A 245 -22.90 18.01 15.93
C ILE A 245 -24.42 18.20 15.87
N ARG A 246 -24.91 19.02 14.93
CA ARG A 246 -26.36 19.23 14.72
C ARG A 246 -27.08 17.96 14.28
N GLU A 247 -26.46 17.16 13.42
CA GLU A 247 -27.00 15.87 12.99
C GLU A 247 -27.02 14.87 14.14
N LEU A 248 -25.95 14.85 14.96
CA LEU A 248 -25.87 14.00 16.14
C LEU A 248 -27.01 14.32 17.13
N ASP A 249 -27.19 15.60 17.45
CA ASP A 249 -28.24 16.07 18.37
C ASP A 249 -29.65 15.73 17.86
N PHE A 250 -29.89 15.95 16.56
CA PHE A 250 -31.16 15.60 15.92
C PHE A 250 -31.45 14.10 15.99
N GLN A 251 -30.44 13.25 15.75
CA GLN A 251 -30.61 11.79 15.85
C GLN A 251 -30.86 11.33 17.28
N ILE A 252 -30.17 11.90 18.27
CA ILE A 252 -30.37 11.57 19.69
C ILE A 252 -31.81 11.89 20.11
N GLU A 253 -32.31 13.07 19.73
CA GLU A 253 -33.66 13.51 20.09
C GLU A 253 -34.72 12.61 19.45
N HIS A 254 -34.50 12.22 18.19
CA HIS A 254 -35.37 11.28 17.49
C HIS A 254 -35.41 9.90 18.18
N ILE A 255 -34.27 9.39 18.65
CA ILE A 255 -34.20 8.11 19.36
C ILE A 255 -34.87 8.19 20.74
N LYS A 256 -34.63 9.27 21.50
CA LYS A 256 -35.27 9.48 22.82
C LYS A 256 -36.79 9.51 22.72
N ASN A 257 -37.32 10.23 21.72
CA ASN A 257 -38.77 10.33 21.51
C ASN A 257 -39.41 8.97 21.17
N ARG A 258 -38.70 8.10 20.42
CA ARG A 258 -39.16 6.73 20.15
C ARG A 258 -39.13 5.83 21.39
N VAL A 259 -38.09 5.93 22.22
CA VAL A 259 -37.98 5.16 23.48
C VAL A 259 -39.10 5.53 24.45
N ILE A 260 -39.50 6.80 24.51
CA ILE A 260 -40.61 7.28 25.35
C ILE A 260 -41.98 6.75 24.86
N GLN A 261 -42.16 6.61 23.54
CA GLN A 261 -43.43 6.17 22.94
C GLN A 261 -43.66 4.65 22.99
N HIS A 262 -42.65 3.86 23.34
CA HIS A 262 -42.76 2.39 23.37
C HIS A 262 -43.46 1.92 24.65
N GLN A 263 -44.59 1.21 24.53
CA GLN A 263 -45.27 0.63 25.69
C GLN A 263 -44.42 -0.51 26.28
N ASN A 264 -44.34 -0.58 27.62
CA ASN A 264 -43.70 -1.62 28.44
C ASN A 264 -42.22 -1.49 28.82
N SER A 265 -41.59 -0.31 28.76
CA SER A 265 -40.23 -0.10 29.31
C SER A 265 -40.19 1.03 30.35
N SER A 266 -39.41 0.87 31.42
CA SER A 266 -39.04 2.00 32.29
C SER A 266 -37.95 2.82 31.57
N PRO A 267 -38.24 4.02 31.03
CA PRO A 267 -37.41 4.65 29.99
C PRO A 267 -36.11 5.27 30.53
N SER A 268 -36.01 5.44 31.85
CA SER A 268 -35.02 6.32 32.48
C SER A 268 -33.58 5.82 32.34
N SER A 269 -33.34 4.51 32.51
CA SER A 269 -31.98 3.94 32.47
C SER A 269 -31.39 3.95 31.06
N ILE A 270 -32.22 3.72 30.04
CA ILE A 270 -31.80 3.71 28.63
C ILE A 270 -31.54 5.14 28.15
N ASN A 271 -32.38 6.10 28.55
CA ASN A 271 -32.20 7.50 28.21
C ASN A 271 -30.95 8.12 28.86
N ASP A 272 -30.58 7.70 30.08
CA ASP A 272 -29.34 8.14 30.71
C ASP A 272 -28.11 7.54 30.00
N ALA A 273 -28.14 6.26 29.64
CA ALA A 273 -27.07 5.61 28.87
C ALA A 273 -26.88 6.27 27.49
N LEU A 274 -27.97 6.54 26.76
CA LEU A 274 -27.95 7.28 25.49
C LEU A 274 -27.39 8.69 25.66
N SER A 275 -27.77 9.39 26.73
CA SER A 275 -27.27 10.75 26.99
C SER A 275 -25.77 10.77 27.32
N ARG A 276 -25.24 9.73 27.97
CA ARG A 276 -23.79 9.59 28.23
C ARG A 276 -23.02 9.33 26.95
N LEU A 277 -23.52 8.43 26.08
CA LEU A 277 -22.91 8.15 24.78
C LEU A 277 -22.93 9.38 23.86
N ALA A 278 -24.04 10.12 23.85
CA ALA A 278 -24.20 11.38 23.15
C ALA A 278 -23.12 12.42 23.53
N LYS A 279 -22.92 12.63 24.83
CA LYS A 279 -21.89 13.55 25.34
C LYS A 279 -20.49 13.13 24.90
N GLY A 280 -20.18 11.83 24.95
CA GLY A 280 -18.91 11.30 24.45
C GLY A 280 -18.70 11.59 22.96
N ALA A 281 -19.73 11.38 22.14
CA ALA A 281 -19.68 11.66 20.71
C ALA A 281 -19.52 13.16 20.40
N GLN A 282 -20.22 14.06 21.13
CA GLN A 282 -20.07 15.51 21.00
C GLN A 282 -18.63 15.96 21.32
N VAL A 283 -18.05 15.48 22.42
CA VAL A 283 -16.67 15.81 22.81
C VAL A 283 -15.68 15.39 21.72
N MET A 284 -15.81 14.17 21.19
CA MET A 284 -14.96 13.66 20.12
C MET A 284 -15.09 14.48 18.82
N MET A 285 -16.31 14.90 18.46
CA MET A 285 -16.53 15.76 17.29
C MET A 285 -15.92 17.14 17.47
N HIS A 286 -16.07 17.77 18.64
CA HIS A 286 -15.41 19.03 18.95
C HIS A 286 -13.89 18.91 18.87
N SER A 287 -13.31 17.87 19.46
CA SER A 287 -11.88 17.59 19.37
C SER A 287 -11.42 17.38 17.92
N ALA A 288 -12.20 16.68 17.09
CA ALA A 288 -11.89 16.48 15.67
C ALA A 288 -11.91 17.80 14.88
N ILE A 289 -12.84 18.72 15.17
CA ILE A 289 -12.90 20.06 14.55
C ILE A 289 -11.64 20.86 14.92
N LEU A 290 -11.24 20.85 16.19
CA LEU A 290 -10.04 21.54 16.67
C LEU A 290 -8.77 20.96 16.02
N LEU A 291 -8.63 19.64 16.01
CA LEU A 291 -7.51 18.95 15.35
C LEU A 291 -7.43 19.29 13.86
N LYS A 292 -8.58 19.37 13.16
CA LYS A 292 -8.61 19.74 11.75
C LYS A 292 -8.14 21.18 11.53
N ALA A 293 -8.49 22.10 12.42
CA ALA A 293 -8.01 23.49 12.38
C ALA A 293 -6.50 23.56 12.63
N GLU A 294 -6.00 22.82 13.61
CA GLU A 294 -4.57 22.75 13.94
C GLU A 294 -3.75 22.14 12.80
N VAL A 295 -4.21 21.03 12.21
CA VAL A 295 -3.57 20.41 11.03
C VAL A 295 -3.49 21.41 9.87
N LYS A 296 -4.56 22.18 9.63
CA LYS A 296 -4.57 23.21 8.57
C LYS A 296 -3.57 24.34 8.88
N ALA A 297 -3.50 24.78 10.13
CA ALA A 297 -2.53 25.79 10.56
C ALA A 297 -1.08 25.28 10.42
N LEU A 298 -0.82 24.04 10.81
CA LEU A 298 0.49 23.39 10.66
C LEU A 298 0.87 23.23 9.20
N GLN A 299 -0.06 22.83 8.33
CA GLN A 299 0.19 22.74 6.89
C GLN A 299 0.55 24.11 6.31
N ALA A 300 -0.17 25.18 6.67
CA ALA A 300 0.14 26.54 6.24
C ALA A 300 1.52 27.01 6.75
N ALA A 301 1.85 26.73 8.02
CA ALA A 301 3.16 27.06 8.58
C ALA A 301 4.30 26.28 7.89
N ASN A 302 4.07 25.01 7.54
CA ASN A 302 5.04 24.17 6.87
C ASN A 302 5.26 24.60 5.41
N GLU A 303 4.20 25.04 4.73
CA GLU A 303 4.27 25.67 3.41
C GLU A 303 5.13 26.95 3.46
N GLN A 304 4.89 27.80 4.46
CA GLN A 304 5.69 29.01 4.67
C GLN A 304 7.16 28.69 4.99
N LYS A 305 7.43 27.65 5.79
CA LYS A 305 8.78 27.18 6.08
C LYS A 305 9.49 26.70 4.83
N LYS A 306 8.84 25.87 4.00
CA LYS A 306 9.38 25.44 2.70
C LYS A 306 9.63 26.62 1.76
N ARG A 307 8.75 27.63 1.75
CA ARG A 307 8.97 28.88 0.99
C ARG A 307 10.20 29.65 1.50
N ARG A 308 10.44 29.70 2.81
CA ARG A 308 11.65 30.31 3.40
C ARG A 308 12.91 29.52 3.06
N GLU A 309 12.84 28.19 3.06
CA GLU A 309 13.98 27.31 2.72
C GLU A 309 14.32 27.31 1.22
N ARG A 310 13.33 27.54 0.34
CA ARG A 310 13.52 27.67 -1.12
C ARG A 310 14.07 29.03 -1.55
N LYS A 311 14.11 30.04 -0.67
CA LYS A 311 14.82 31.30 -0.96
C LYS A 311 16.33 31.02 -0.95
N ARG A 312 17.02 31.32 -2.07
CA ARG A 312 18.49 31.17 -2.21
C ARG A 312 19.19 31.82 -1.01
N LYS A 313 20.00 31.04 -0.28
CA LYS A 313 20.89 31.56 0.77
C LYS A 313 22.11 32.19 0.09
N ARG A 314 22.40 33.47 0.37
CA ARG A 314 23.68 34.08 0.01
C ARG A 314 24.77 33.49 0.89
N TYR A 315 25.80 32.93 0.26
CA TYR A 315 27.04 32.57 0.94
C TYR A 315 28.07 33.66 0.63
N ILE A 316 28.73 34.19 1.66
CA ILE A 316 29.89 35.08 1.49
C ILE A 316 31.06 34.16 1.15
N MET A 317 31.52 34.22 -0.10
CA MET A 317 32.75 33.59 -0.57
C MET A 317 33.75 34.71 -0.89
N GLN A 318 35.02 34.51 -0.56
CA GLN A 318 36.07 35.47 -0.93
C GLN A 318 36.30 35.42 -2.45
N GLY A 319 36.18 36.58 -3.12
CA GLY A 319 36.81 36.81 -4.42
C GLY A 319 35.89 36.81 -5.66
N GLY A 320 34.82 37.60 -5.65
CA GLY A 320 34.12 37.95 -6.89
C GLY A 320 33.57 39.37 -6.82
N SER A 321 34.08 40.27 -7.67
CA SER A 321 33.45 41.58 -7.87
C SER A 321 32.20 41.40 -8.71
N LEU A 322 31.06 41.84 -8.15
CA LEU A 322 29.75 41.85 -8.80
C LEU A 322 29.85 42.63 -10.13
N SER A 323 29.38 42.05 -11.24
CA SER A 323 29.34 42.77 -12.51
C SER A 323 28.26 43.86 -12.48
N VAL A 324 28.43 44.92 -13.29
CA VAL A 324 27.48 46.04 -13.35
C VAL A 324 26.07 45.56 -13.72
N GLN A 325 25.97 44.59 -14.65
CA GLN A 325 24.71 43.96 -15.04
C GLN A 325 24.03 43.26 -13.85
N GLU A 326 24.79 42.51 -13.05
CA GLU A 326 24.27 41.84 -11.86
C GLU A 326 23.88 42.85 -10.77
N GLY A 327 24.52 44.02 -10.72
CA GLY A 327 24.13 45.12 -9.85
C GLY A 327 22.81 45.78 -10.28
N GLU A 328 22.62 45.99 -11.58
CA GLU A 328 21.40 46.55 -12.16
C GLU A 328 20.21 45.61 -12.01
N ASP A 329 20.40 44.30 -12.23
CA ASP A 329 19.36 43.29 -12.06
C ASP A 329 18.88 43.19 -10.59
N ILE A 330 19.78 43.40 -9.63
CA ILE A 330 19.44 43.44 -8.20
C ILE A 330 18.62 44.69 -7.87
N LEU A 331 18.97 45.85 -8.43
CA LEU A 331 18.20 47.08 -8.25
C LEU A 331 16.80 46.96 -8.85
N GLN A 332 16.70 46.42 -10.08
CA GLN A 332 15.41 46.18 -10.73
C GLN A 332 14.55 45.17 -9.96
N SER A 333 15.14 44.07 -9.48
CA SER A 333 14.40 43.10 -8.67
C SER A 333 13.95 43.68 -7.32
N ALA A 334 14.74 44.57 -6.71
CA ALA A 334 14.39 45.22 -5.46
C ALA A 334 13.27 46.26 -5.64
N GLU A 335 13.27 46.96 -6.78
CA GLU A 335 12.23 47.92 -7.15
C GLU A 335 10.90 47.23 -7.46
N VAL A 336 10.92 46.12 -8.22
CA VAL A 336 9.75 45.27 -8.44
C VAL A 336 9.20 44.71 -7.11
N ASP A 337 10.06 44.25 -6.21
CA ASP A 337 9.63 43.76 -4.88
C ASP A 337 9.06 44.86 -3.97
N ALA A 338 9.53 46.12 -4.11
CA ALA A 338 8.98 47.27 -3.40
C ALA A 338 7.62 47.66 -3.97
N GLN A 339 7.47 47.58 -5.29
CA GLN A 339 6.23 47.88 -6.00
C GLN A 339 5.14 46.85 -5.69
N VAL A 340 5.48 45.56 -5.70
CA VAL A 340 4.58 44.47 -5.26
C VAL A 340 4.19 44.62 -3.80
N ARG A 341 5.10 45.06 -2.91
CA ARG A 341 4.74 45.34 -1.51
C ARG A 341 3.79 46.53 -1.38
N SER A 342 3.93 47.55 -2.21
CA SER A 342 3.01 48.69 -2.25
C SER A 342 1.63 48.33 -2.82
N GLU A 343 1.58 47.43 -3.82
CA GLU A 343 0.34 46.93 -4.41
C GLU A 343 -0.39 45.96 -3.48
N VAL A 344 0.33 45.10 -2.75
CA VAL A 344 -0.28 44.24 -1.72
C VAL A 344 -0.78 45.08 -0.53
N ALA A 345 -0.11 46.18 -0.21
CA ALA A 345 -0.59 47.14 0.79
C ALA A 345 -1.83 47.91 0.31
N SER A 346 -1.92 48.27 -0.98
CA SER A 346 -3.09 48.94 -1.54
C SER A 346 -4.27 47.99 -1.76
N GLU A 347 -4.06 46.72 -2.13
CA GLU A 347 -5.12 45.71 -2.21
C GLU A 347 -5.72 45.38 -0.84
N SER A 348 -4.90 45.42 0.23
CA SER A 348 -5.42 45.27 1.60
C SER A 348 -6.30 46.46 2.07
N SER A 349 -6.29 47.58 1.34
CA SER A 349 -7.15 48.75 1.58
C SER A 349 -8.53 48.66 0.92
N TRP A 350 -8.81 47.69 0.05
CA TRP A 350 -10.08 47.58 -0.67
C TRP A 350 -11.08 46.57 -0.10
N GLN A 351 -10.74 45.92 1.02
CA GLN A 351 -11.68 45.11 1.80
C GLN A 351 -11.59 45.44 3.29
N VAL A 352 -12.13 46.59 3.68
CA VAL A 352 -13.03 46.79 4.84
C VAL A 352 -13.42 48.27 4.83
N GLY A 353 -14.59 48.56 4.26
CA GLY A 353 -15.33 49.77 4.61
C GLY A 353 -15.82 49.63 6.04
N SER A 354 -15.04 50.11 7.01
CA SER A 354 -15.55 50.45 8.33
C SER A 354 -14.88 51.73 8.78
N LYS A 355 -15.68 52.80 8.89
CA LYS A 355 -15.26 54.10 9.44
C LYS A 355 -14.61 53.84 10.80
N GLY A 356 -13.30 54.09 10.90
CA GLY A 356 -12.55 53.98 12.15
C GLY A 356 -13.20 54.83 13.24
N ARG A 357 -13.67 54.20 14.31
CA ARG A 357 -14.16 54.88 15.50
C ARG A 357 -12.94 55.56 16.16
N GLN A 358 -12.91 56.89 16.18
CA GLN A 358 -11.85 57.64 16.85
C GLN A 358 -11.78 57.24 18.33
N LYS A 359 -10.59 56.78 18.76
CA LYS A 359 -10.36 56.33 20.13
C LYS A 359 -10.43 57.52 21.11
N ARG A 360 -11.18 57.32 22.19
CA ARG A 360 -11.39 58.29 23.27
C ARG A 360 -10.65 57.82 24.53
N CYS A 361 -10.15 58.75 25.34
CA CYS A 361 -9.56 58.43 26.63
C CYS A 361 -10.58 57.77 27.57
N GLY A 362 -10.22 56.68 28.22
CA GLY A 362 -11.12 55.91 29.10
C GLY A 362 -11.54 56.62 30.39
N LEU A 363 -10.89 57.74 30.75
CA LEU A 363 -11.20 58.52 31.95
C LEU A 363 -12.04 59.78 31.66
N CYS A 364 -11.75 60.52 30.58
CA CYS A 364 -12.43 61.80 30.27
C CYS A 364 -13.17 61.84 28.92
N GLY A 365 -13.06 60.79 28.09
CA GLY A 365 -13.84 60.69 26.85
C GLY A 365 -13.42 61.59 25.68
N ILE A 366 -12.33 62.36 25.81
CA ILE A 366 -11.79 63.24 24.76
C ILE A 366 -10.97 62.43 23.74
N ILE A 367 -11.06 62.80 22.46
CA ILE A 367 -10.37 62.15 21.34
C ILE A 367 -8.94 62.69 21.25
N GLY A 368 -7.94 61.80 21.18
CA GLY A 368 -6.53 62.17 20.96
C GLY A 368 -5.56 61.91 22.12
N TYR A 369 -6.06 61.47 23.28
CA TYR A 369 -5.24 61.17 24.47
C TYR A 369 -5.43 59.73 24.96
N ASN A 370 -4.36 59.13 25.44
CA ASN A 370 -4.33 57.85 26.16
C ASN A 370 -4.13 58.09 27.66
N SER A 371 -4.66 57.19 28.50
CA SER A 371 -4.73 57.35 29.98
C SER A 371 -3.39 57.63 30.67
N CYS A 372 -2.28 57.26 30.02
CA CYS A 372 -0.92 57.47 30.53
C CYS A 372 -0.43 58.93 30.42
N ILE A 373 -1.05 59.76 29.57
CA ILE A 373 -0.68 61.19 29.41
C ILE A 373 -1.44 62.08 30.39
N TYR A 374 -2.67 61.70 30.77
CA TYR A 374 -3.51 62.47 31.70
C TYR A 374 -2.89 62.59 33.10
N MET A 375 -2.29 61.51 33.60
CA MET A 375 -1.66 61.46 34.93
C MET A 375 -0.40 62.34 35.06
N ARG A 376 0.19 62.82 33.95
CA ARG A 376 1.34 63.75 34.02
C ARG A 376 0.93 65.23 34.07
N HIS A 377 -0.33 65.54 33.79
CA HIS A 377 -0.78 66.94 33.69
C HIS A 377 -1.39 67.47 35.00
N GLU A 378 -1.78 66.58 35.93
CA GLU A 378 -2.26 66.96 37.26
C GLU A 378 -1.13 67.22 38.27
N ASP A 379 0.09 66.71 38.01
CA ASP A 379 1.26 66.93 38.89
C ASP A 379 2.09 68.20 38.57
N SER A 380 1.58 69.10 37.70
CA SER A 380 2.33 70.30 37.24
C SER A 380 1.72 71.65 37.65
N ILE A 381 0.80 71.68 38.61
CA ILE A 381 0.26 72.94 39.15
C ILE A 381 0.35 72.93 40.68
N THR A 382 1.54 73.25 41.19
CA THR A 382 1.78 74.04 42.40
C THR A 382 3.29 74.14 42.58
N ILE A 383 3.85 75.35 42.39
CA ILE A 383 4.88 75.99 43.21
C ILE A 383 4.96 77.44 42.68
N GLU A 384 4.51 78.34 43.56
CA GLU A 384 4.68 79.81 43.67
C GLU A 384 4.48 80.72 42.44
#